data_AF-A0AAW6LKF6-F1
#
_entry.id   AF-A0AAW6LKF6-F1
#
_cell.length_a   1.000
_cell.length_b   1.000
_cell.length_c   1.000
_cell.angle_alpha   90.00
_cell.angle_beta   90.00
_cell.angle_gamma   90.00
#
_symmetry.space_group_name_H-M   'P 1'
#
loop_
_entity.id
_entity.type
_entity.pdbx_description
1 polymer ?
#
loop_
_entity_poly.entity_id
_entity_poly.type
_entity_poly.pdbx_seq_one_letter_code
_entity_poly.pdbx_strand_id
1 'polypeptide(L)'
;MGPTMTENASSSHEGRSGTRFGVYELRSLLGRGGMGEVYEAYDTSKDRLVALKLLHRELAADPSFQARFRRESRATAALNEPHVIPVHDWGEIDGVLFIDMRLVEGHTLRAELTEFGRLTPVRAVDIVSQIASALDAAHARGLIHRDVKPDNIILTNNGFAYLVDFGIAYSQTDTKITTEGSAVGSYAYMAPERFGIETPTAAADVYSLACVLYQSLTGTTPFNTTSIEHLVNSHLNAPPPRPTLAVPSLPQGLDAIVARGMAKDPAHRYPTTGALALQARQALSTTDTPGAAGGLHPTIVGPPIYTTVNPAHGNYTHIATKTKRNRAPIAIGAAGVALVLAAGGTAVWVTLGNSGPESPTAVAASTATSAPAPIQDPVRTPKLEPLPTAGQQATTTTRAPNPATKNGDLGVSKPITVPSCKGTGIVVLANATDPATYASEIQNYLDAFPGSKYLRTDQSCPSLRQVSDSGTAIYTVYRESGNTESKICKDVRAAGGDAYGKWLDTTTDPSTRMTC
;
A
#
# COMPACT_ATOMS: atom_id res chain seq x y z
N MET A 1 -47.57 -39.43 9.00
CA MET A 1 -47.30 -38.28 9.90
C MET A 1 -45.97 -38.54 10.57
N GLY A 2 -44.91 -37.77 10.41
CA GLY A 2 -44.56 -36.74 9.42
C GLY A 2 -43.01 -36.74 9.30
N PRO A 3 -42.40 -36.23 8.22
CA PRO A 3 -40.95 -36.36 8.02
C PRO A 3 -40.16 -35.51 9.01
N THR A 4 -39.01 -36.02 9.44
CA THR A 4 -37.98 -35.29 10.20
C THR A 4 -37.45 -34.13 9.37
N MET A 5 -37.76 -32.91 9.78
CA MET A 5 -37.09 -31.70 9.29
C MET A 5 -35.78 -31.55 10.07
N THR A 6 -34.65 -31.94 9.45
CA THR A 6 -33.33 -31.45 9.86
C THR A 6 -33.27 -29.96 9.51
N GLU A 7 -33.51 -29.11 10.50
CA GLU A 7 -33.38 -27.67 10.32
C GLU A 7 -31.91 -27.31 10.15
N ASN A 8 -31.58 -26.80 8.97
CA ASN A 8 -30.21 -26.58 8.52
C ASN A 8 -29.66 -25.33 9.23
N ALA A 9 -28.78 -25.52 10.21
CA ALA A 9 -28.19 -24.45 11.02
C ALA A 9 -27.18 -23.60 10.22
N SER A 10 -27.66 -22.88 9.21
CA SER A 10 -26.93 -21.85 8.49
C SER A 10 -26.94 -20.54 9.29
N SER A 11 -26.17 -20.47 10.38
CA SER A 11 -26.00 -19.23 11.13
C SER A 11 -24.67 -19.20 11.90
N SER A 12 -23.76 -18.32 11.46
CA SER A 12 -22.80 -17.57 12.29
C SER A 12 -21.77 -16.82 11.43
N HIS A 13 -22.21 -15.87 10.60
CA HIS A 13 -21.31 -14.92 9.91
C HIS A 13 -21.97 -13.55 9.63
N GLU A 14 -22.80 -13.06 10.56
CA GLU A 14 -23.23 -11.66 10.58
C GLU A 14 -22.47 -10.89 11.67
N GLY A 15 -22.06 -9.66 11.34
CA GLY A 15 -21.40 -8.75 12.27
C GLY A 15 -22.38 -8.13 13.27
N ARG A 16 -21.99 -7.02 13.92
CA ARG A 16 -22.77 -6.35 14.97
C ARG A 16 -24.08 -5.69 14.50
N SER A 17 -24.55 -5.97 13.29
CA SER A 17 -25.83 -5.54 12.74
C SER A 17 -27.00 -6.02 13.63
N GLY A 18 -28.04 -5.20 13.77
CA GLY A 18 -29.16 -5.46 14.68
C GLY A 18 -28.86 -5.25 16.17
N THR A 19 -27.63 -4.90 16.55
CA THR A 19 -27.24 -4.64 17.95
C THR A 19 -27.19 -3.15 18.27
N ARG A 20 -27.15 -2.80 19.56
CA ARG A 20 -26.92 -1.43 20.03
C ARG A 20 -25.48 -1.19 20.45
N PHE A 21 -25.04 0.04 20.25
CA PHE A 21 -23.76 0.59 20.69
C PHE A 21 -24.00 1.97 21.30
N GLY A 22 -24.15 2.03 22.62
CA GLY A 22 -24.64 3.24 23.31
C GLY A 22 -26.01 3.69 22.78
N VAL A 23 -26.08 4.91 22.25
CA VAL A 23 -27.30 5.49 21.65
C VAL A 23 -27.54 5.05 20.19
N TYR A 24 -26.58 4.35 19.58
CA TYR A 24 -26.64 3.97 18.18
C TYR A 24 -27.22 2.56 18.01
N GLU A 25 -28.20 2.42 17.13
CA GLU A 25 -28.70 1.11 16.67
C GLU A 25 -28.02 0.78 15.34
N LEU A 26 -27.17 -0.26 15.32
CA LEU A 26 -26.39 -0.65 14.16
C LEU A 26 -27.30 -1.40 13.18
N ARG A 27 -27.50 -0.88 11.97
CA ARG A 27 -28.43 -1.46 10.98
C ARG A 27 -27.72 -2.37 10.00
N SER A 28 -26.83 -1.82 9.19
CA SER A 28 -26.13 -2.53 8.11
C SER A 28 -24.64 -2.21 8.16
N LEU A 29 -23.80 -3.17 7.77
CA LEU A 29 -22.36 -2.95 7.62
C LEU A 29 -22.12 -2.31 6.25
N LEU A 30 -21.62 -1.08 6.22
CA LEU A 30 -21.26 -0.35 5.00
C LEU A 30 -19.86 -0.72 4.50
N GLY A 31 -18.95 -1.08 5.41
CA GLY A 31 -17.61 -1.55 5.07
C GLY A 31 -16.79 -1.99 6.27
N ARG A 32 -15.75 -2.80 6.02
CA ARG A 32 -14.74 -3.20 6.99
C ARG A 32 -13.36 -2.96 6.39
N GLY A 33 -12.43 -2.43 7.19
CA GLY A 33 -11.05 -2.17 6.81
C GLY A 33 -10.09 -2.42 7.98
N GLY A 34 -8.79 -2.22 7.77
CA GLY A 34 -7.76 -2.57 8.76
C GLY A 34 -7.82 -1.84 10.11
N MET A 35 -8.64 -0.79 10.25
CA MET A 35 -8.82 -0.04 11.51
C MET A 35 -10.17 -0.29 12.18
N GLY A 36 -11.09 -1.02 11.54
CA GLY A 36 -12.41 -1.28 12.08
C GLY A 36 -13.53 -1.38 11.05
N GLU A 37 -14.73 -1.02 11.47
CA GLU A 37 -15.99 -1.28 10.78
C GLU A 37 -16.79 0.02 10.64
N VAL A 38 -17.46 0.23 9.51
CA VAL A 38 -18.36 1.35 9.29
C VAL A 38 -19.77 0.80 9.13
N TYR A 39 -20.69 1.26 9.97
CA TYR A 39 -22.09 0.85 9.97
C TYR A 39 -22.99 2.01 9.52
N GLU A 40 -24.07 1.70 8.80
CA GLU A 40 -25.26 2.53 8.87
C GLU A 40 -25.83 2.34 10.28
N ALA A 41 -25.96 3.44 11.01
CA ALA A 41 -26.53 3.41 12.35
C ALA A 41 -27.64 4.46 12.49
N TYR A 42 -28.63 4.15 13.31
CA TYR A 42 -29.66 5.09 13.71
C TYR A 42 -29.33 5.64 15.10
N ASP A 43 -29.08 6.94 15.17
CA ASP A 43 -28.85 7.67 16.42
C ASP A 43 -30.20 7.89 17.12
N THR A 44 -30.49 7.03 18.09
CA THR A 44 -31.77 7.07 18.85
C THR A 44 -31.91 8.30 19.74
N SER A 45 -30.84 9.07 19.95
CA SER A 45 -30.88 10.33 20.72
C SER A 45 -31.22 11.55 19.86
N LYS A 46 -31.00 11.49 18.53
CA LYS A 46 -31.16 12.62 17.60
C LYS A 46 -32.09 12.32 16.41
N ASP A 47 -32.72 11.14 16.39
CA ASP A 47 -33.67 10.69 15.36
C ASP A 47 -33.14 10.85 13.92
N ARG A 48 -31.96 10.26 13.65
CA ARG A 48 -31.28 10.38 12.35
C ARG A 48 -30.46 9.16 12.00
N LEU A 49 -30.24 8.96 10.70
CA LEU A 49 -29.25 8.02 10.18
C LEU A 49 -27.87 8.66 10.09
N VAL A 50 -26.84 7.88 10.44
CA VAL A 50 -25.43 8.27 10.45
C VAL A 50 -24.58 7.14 9.90
N ALA A 51 -23.41 7.49 9.38
CA ALA A 51 -22.33 6.52 9.19
C ALA A 51 -21.53 6.48 10.49
N LEU A 52 -21.46 5.32 11.14
CA LEU A 52 -20.78 5.14 12.42
C LEU A 52 -19.55 4.25 12.23
N LYS A 53 -18.36 4.84 12.33
CA LYS A 53 -17.10 4.11 12.26
C LYS A 53 -16.69 3.67 13.67
N LEU A 54 -16.60 2.36 13.88
CA LEU A 54 -16.17 1.70 15.12
C LEU A 54 -14.75 1.18 14.91
N LEU A 55 -13.81 1.60 15.75
CA LEU A 55 -12.41 1.18 15.65
C LEU A 55 -12.20 -0.16 16.37
N HIS A 56 -11.18 -0.92 15.95
CA HIS A 56 -10.78 -2.15 16.64
C HIS A 56 -10.38 -1.90 18.10
N ARG A 57 -10.68 -2.85 19.00
CA ARG A 57 -10.50 -2.69 20.46
C ARG A 57 -9.02 -2.54 20.86
N GLU A 58 -8.11 -3.12 20.09
CA GLU A 58 -6.67 -3.01 20.28
C GLU A 58 -6.19 -1.55 20.13
N LEU A 59 -6.78 -0.78 19.20
CA LEU A 59 -6.48 0.64 19.01
C LEU A 59 -6.96 1.50 20.19
N ALA A 60 -8.08 1.11 20.81
CA ALA A 60 -8.56 1.76 22.03
C ALA A 60 -7.66 1.49 23.24
N ALA A 61 -6.84 0.43 23.23
CA ALA A 61 -5.95 0.07 24.34
C ALA A 61 -4.63 0.88 24.37
N ASP A 62 -4.21 1.53 23.28
CA ASP A 62 -3.02 2.39 23.23
C ASP A 62 -3.36 3.84 23.65
N PRO A 63 -2.87 4.34 24.81
CA PRO A 63 -3.12 5.72 25.24
C PRO A 63 -2.54 6.76 24.28
N SER A 64 -1.47 6.43 23.57
CA SER A 64 -0.86 7.31 22.56
C SER A 64 -1.77 7.43 21.33
N PHE A 65 -2.39 6.33 20.90
CA PHE A 65 -3.42 6.32 19.86
C PHE A 65 -4.65 7.10 20.30
N GLN A 66 -5.19 6.87 21.50
CA GLN A 66 -6.32 7.65 22.03
C GLN A 66 -6.05 9.17 22.00
N ALA A 67 -4.85 9.59 22.39
CA ALA A 67 -4.47 11.00 22.39
C ALA A 67 -4.38 11.58 20.95
N ARG A 68 -3.84 10.82 19.98
CA ARG A 68 -3.84 11.19 18.56
C ARG A 68 -5.28 11.27 18.01
N PHE A 69 -6.08 10.23 18.24
CA PHE A 69 -7.50 10.14 17.87
C PHE A 69 -8.28 11.37 18.34
N ARG A 70 -8.27 11.67 19.64
CA ARG A 70 -9.04 12.79 20.21
C ARG A 70 -8.60 14.16 19.65
N ARG A 71 -7.31 14.32 19.32
CA ARG A 71 -6.76 15.54 18.70
C ARG A 71 -7.20 15.66 17.24
N GLU A 72 -7.07 14.59 16.47
CA GLU A 72 -7.33 14.60 15.03
C GLU A 72 -8.84 14.64 14.73
N SER A 73 -9.68 13.87 15.44
CA SER A 73 -11.14 13.98 15.33
C SER A 73 -11.65 15.39 15.66
N ARG A 74 -11.09 16.04 16.69
CA ARG A 74 -11.42 17.45 17.02
C ARG A 74 -10.98 18.43 15.92
N ALA A 75 -9.80 18.21 15.32
CA ALA A 75 -9.32 19.04 14.22
C ALA A 75 -10.22 18.89 12.98
N THR A 76 -10.60 17.66 12.63
CA THR A 76 -11.51 17.35 11.52
C THR A 76 -12.90 17.95 11.75
N ALA A 77 -13.49 17.80 12.94
CA ALA A 77 -14.80 18.36 13.27
C ALA A 77 -14.83 19.91 13.28
N ALA A 78 -13.66 20.57 13.35
CA ALA A 78 -13.51 22.02 13.24
C ALA A 78 -13.26 22.52 11.81
N LEU A 79 -13.28 21.64 10.79
CA LEU A 79 -13.16 22.00 9.38
C LEU A 79 -14.51 22.50 8.83
N ASN A 80 -14.56 23.80 8.57
CA ASN A 80 -15.66 24.44 7.85
C ASN A 80 -15.35 24.45 6.34
N GLU A 81 -15.38 23.27 5.71
CA GLU A 81 -15.12 23.10 4.28
C GLU A 81 -16.15 22.10 3.72
N PRO A 82 -16.92 22.42 2.65
CA PRO A 82 -18.05 21.59 2.21
C PRO A 82 -17.70 20.17 1.77
N HIS A 83 -16.52 19.96 1.20
CA HIS A 83 -16.04 18.68 0.67
C HIS A 83 -15.35 17.82 1.74
N VAL A 84 -15.22 18.29 2.98
CA VAL A 84 -14.91 17.45 4.14
C VAL A 84 -16.19 16.79 4.65
N ILE A 85 -16.18 15.49 4.93
CA ILE A 85 -17.34 14.82 5.53
C ILE A 85 -17.65 15.40 6.93
N PRO A 86 -18.90 15.84 7.19
CA PRO A 86 -19.25 16.34 8.52
C PRO A 86 -19.18 15.23 9.58
N VAL A 87 -18.27 15.41 10.53
CA VAL A 87 -18.21 14.63 11.79
C VAL A 87 -19.14 15.29 12.79
N HIS A 88 -20.08 14.54 13.36
CA HIS A 88 -21.04 15.06 14.33
C HIS A 88 -20.60 14.80 15.78
N ASP A 89 -20.01 13.64 16.04
CA ASP A 89 -19.59 13.21 17.38
C ASP A 89 -18.43 12.20 17.27
N TRP A 90 -17.64 12.08 18.33
CA TRP A 90 -16.56 11.10 18.43
C TRP A 90 -16.21 10.84 19.89
N GLY A 91 -15.84 9.62 20.21
CA GLY A 91 -15.53 9.28 21.59
C GLY A 91 -15.20 7.81 21.80
N GLU A 92 -15.56 7.32 22.97
CA GLU A 92 -15.35 5.95 23.41
C GLU A 92 -16.63 5.45 24.10
N ILE A 93 -17.09 4.26 23.71
CA ILE A 93 -18.20 3.55 24.38
C ILE A 93 -17.72 2.11 24.60
N ASP A 94 -17.85 1.61 25.83
CA ASP A 94 -17.49 0.23 26.23
C ASP A 94 -16.08 -0.22 25.78
N GLY A 95 -15.08 0.68 25.81
CA GLY A 95 -13.71 0.41 25.37
C GLY A 95 -13.56 0.27 23.85
N VAL A 96 -14.42 0.93 23.07
CA VAL A 96 -14.37 1.02 21.60
C VAL A 96 -14.41 2.49 21.20
N LEU A 97 -13.40 2.95 20.47
CA LEU A 97 -13.39 4.30 19.90
C LEU A 97 -14.36 4.37 18.71
N PHE A 98 -15.09 5.48 18.57
CA PHE A 98 -16.06 5.67 17.51
C PHE A 98 -16.06 7.08 16.91
N ILE A 99 -16.53 7.19 15.66
CA ILE A 99 -16.78 8.44 14.95
C ILE A 99 -18.18 8.37 14.32
N ASP A 100 -19.07 9.29 14.72
CA ASP A 100 -20.36 9.56 14.08
C ASP A 100 -20.16 10.63 13.00
N MET A 101 -20.44 10.28 11.75
CA MET A 101 -20.35 11.18 10.60
C MET A 101 -21.63 11.12 9.75
N ARG A 102 -21.79 12.11 8.88
CA ARG A 102 -22.89 12.14 7.90
C ARG A 102 -22.93 10.85 7.07
N LEU A 103 -24.08 10.18 7.05
CA LEU A 103 -24.39 9.19 6.03
C LEU A 103 -24.64 9.93 4.71
N VAL A 104 -23.96 9.50 3.64
CA VAL A 104 -24.07 10.11 2.30
C VAL A 104 -24.71 9.10 1.36
N GLU A 105 -25.80 9.51 0.71
CA GLU A 105 -26.39 8.75 -0.40
C GLU A 105 -25.52 8.92 -1.65
N GLY A 106 -24.77 7.88 -2.00
CA GLY A 106 -23.81 7.89 -3.09
C GLY A 106 -22.94 6.63 -3.12
N HIS A 107 -21.85 6.69 -3.87
CA HIS A 107 -20.88 5.60 -4.06
C HIS A 107 -19.45 6.15 -4.01
N THR A 108 -18.46 5.29 -3.80
CA THR A 108 -17.06 5.73 -3.79
C THR A 108 -16.54 6.00 -5.21
N LEU A 109 -15.56 6.88 -5.37
CA LEU A 109 -14.83 7.03 -6.64
C LEU A 109 -14.20 5.69 -7.08
N ARG A 110 -13.83 4.81 -6.13
CA ARG A 110 -13.43 3.42 -6.43
C ARG A 110 -14.51 2.67 -7.19
N ALA A 111 -15.76 2.70 -6.71
CA ALA A 111 -16.87 2.01 -7.35
C ALA A 111 -17.13 2.57 -8.76
N GLU A 112 -17.11 3.89 -8.92
CA GLU A 112 -17.28 4.54 -10.22
C GLU A 112 -16.19 4.16 -11.23
N LEU A 113 -14.92 4.11 -10.80
CA LEU A 113 -13.81 3.67 -11.64
C LEU A 113 -13.86 2.17 -11.94
N THR A 114 -14.47 1.35 -11.07
CA THR A 114 -14.65 -0.09 -11.32
C THR A 114 -15.78 -0.33 -12.33
N GLU A 115 -16.85 0.45 -12.29
CA GLU A 115 -18.00 0.33 -13.20
C GLU A 115 -17.72 0.91 -14.60
N PHE A 116 -17.13 2.11 -14.67
CA PHE A 116 -16.94 2.85 -15.93
C PHE A 116 -15.49 2.83 -16.46
N GLY A 117 -14.56 2.24 -15.71
CA GLY A 117 -13.13 2.22 -16.02
C GLY A 117 -12.45 3.56 -15.76
N ARG A 118 -12.77 4.60 -16.54
CA ARG A 118 -12.17 5.94 -16.45
C ARG A 118 -13.19 7.05 -16.64
N LEU A 119 -12.89 8.23 -16.11
CA LEU A 119 -13.76 9.40 -16.19
C LEU A 119 -13.43 10.26 -17.42
N THR A 120 -14.34 11.16 -17.77
CA THR A 120 -14.02 12.26 -18.69
C THR A 120 -13.01 13.21 -18.03
N PRO A 121 -12.13 13.89 -18.78
CA PRO A 121 -11.12 14.79 -18.19
C PRO A 121 -11.74 15.89 -17.33
N VAL A 122 -12.88 16.44 -17.77
CA VAL A 122 -13.65 17.45 -17.03
C VAL A 122 -14.12 16.90 -15.68
N ARG A 123 -14.73 15.71 -15.64
CA ARG A 123 -15.23 15.09 -14.39
C ARG A 123 -14.09 14.70 -13.45
N ALA A 124 -12.99 14.15 -13.98
CA ALA A 124 -11.80 13.83 -13.20
C ALA A 124 -11.20 15.07 -12.52
N VAL A 125 -11.03 16.15 -13.27
CA VAL A 125 -10.45 17.40 -12.77
C VAL A 125 -11.40 18.15 -11.83
N ASP A 126 -12.72 18.06 -12.04
CA ASP A 126 -13.72 18.63 -11.12
C ASP A 126 -13.69 17.93 -9.76
N ILE A 127 -13.74 16.60 -9.71
CA ILE A 127 -13.64 15.82 -8.46
C ILE A 127 -12.30 16.12 -7.76
N VAL A 128 -11.18 16.14 -8.49
CA VAL A 128 -9.86 16.50 -7.94
C VAL A 128 -9.83 17.94 -7.41
N SER A 129 -10.60 18.86 -7.99
CA SER A 129 -10.74 20.24 -7.51
C SER A 129 -11.53 20.33 -6.21
N GLN A 130 -12.62 19.58 -6.09
CA GLN A 130 -13.41 19.49 -4.86
C GLN A 130 -12.57 18.90 -3.70
N ILE A 131 -11.86 17.79 -3.96
CA ILE A 131 -11.01 17.12 -2.95
C ILE A 131 -9.77 17.95 -2.59
N ALA A 132 -9.22 18.73 -3.51
CA ALA A 132 -8.16 19.70 -3.21
C ALA A 132 -8.62 20.80 -2.23
N SER A 133 -9.88 21.24 -2.31
CA SER A 133 -10.42 22.23 -1.37
C SER A 133 -10.45 21.68 0.06
N ALA A 134 -10.93 20.43 0.24
CA ALA A 134 -10.92 19.73 1.52
C ALA A 134 -9.51 19.55 2.11
N LEU A 135 -8.54 19.18 1.27
CA LEU A 135 -7.15 18.96 1.69
C LEU A 135 -6.46 20.27 2.08
N ASP A 136 -6.53 21.33 1.25
CA ASP A 136 -5.91 22.61 1.57
C ASP A 136 -6.50 23.24 2.86
N ALA A 137 -7.81 23.06 3.11
CA ALA A 137 -8.46 23.52 4.35
C ALA A 137 -8.04 22.74 5.61
N ALA A 138 -7.70 21.45 5.46
CA ALA A 138 -7.12 20.63 6.51
C ALA A 138 -5.65 21.00 6.78
N HIS A 139 -4.86 21.17 5.72
CA HIS A 139 -3.46 21.60 5.79
C HIS A 139 -3.32 22.96 6.49
N ALA A 140 -4.25 23.89 6.23
CA ALA A 140 -4.32 25.18 6.92
C ALA A 140 -4.54 25.09 8.45
N ARG A 141 -5.01 23.95 8.96
CA ARG A 141 -5.13 23.64 10.41
C ARG A 141 -4.06 22.66 10.91
N GLY A 142 -3.05 22.34 10.10
CA GLY A 142 -1.99 21.38 10.44
C GLY A 142 -2.43 19.91 10.44
N LEU A 143 -3.59 19.60 9.88
CA LEU A 143 -4.07 18.23 9.70
C LEU A 143 -3.66 17.72 8.31
N ILE A 144 -3.08 16.53 8.24
CA ILE A 144 -2.63 15.88 7.00
C ILE A 144 -3.42 14.57 6.87
N HIS A 145 -3.96 14.28 5.69
CA HIS A 145 -4.88 13.16 5.51
C HIS A 145 -4.16 11.81 5.49
N ARG A 146 -3.00 11.72 4.82
CA ARG A 146 -2.15 10.51 4.74
C ARG A 146 -2.80 9.27 4.09
N ASP A 147 -3.96 9.37 3.45
CA ASP A 147 -4.64 8.21 2.84
C ASP A 147 -5.60 8.65 1.72
N VAL A 148 -5.19 9.61 0.89
CA VAL A 148 -6.01 10.09 -0.23
C VAL A 148 -6.03 9.02 -1.32
N LYS A 149 -7.19 8.39 -1.53
CA LYS A 149 -7.42 7.34 -2.53
C LYS A 149 -8.90 7.30 -2.94
N PRO A 150 -9.27 6.65 -4.06
CA PRO A 150 -10.65 6.61 -4.56
C PRO A 150 -11.68 6.03 -3.59
N ASP A 151 -11.24 5.18 -2.66
CA ASP A 151 -12.07 4.54 -1.65
C ASP A 151 -12.52 5.52 -0.55
N ASN A 152 -11.72 6.57 -0.30
CA ASN A 152 -11.98 7.61 0.70
C ASN A 152 -12.64 8.86 0.08
N ILE A 153 -13.10 8.78 -1.18
CA ILE A 153 -13.81 9.84 -1.90
C ILE A 153 -15.22 9.33 -2.20
N ILE A 154 -16.25 9.91 -1.57
CA ILE A 154 -17.66 9.57 -1.80
C ILE A 154 -18.26 10.58 -2.78
N LEU A 155 -18.84 10.09 -3.85
CA LEU A 155 -19.53 10.84 -4.89
C LEU A 155 -21.04 10.70 -4.71
N THR A 156 -21.73 11.83 -4.68
CA THR A 156 -23.20 11.86 -4.68
C THR A 156 -23.75 11.91 -6.11
N ASN A 157 -25.04 11.60 -6.26
CA ASN A 157 -25.74 11.58 -7.55
C ASN A 157 -25.74 12.93 -8.32
N ASN A 158 -25.43 14.05 -7.66
CA ASN A 158 -25.34 15.37 -8.29
C ASN A 158 -23.90 15.79 -8.66
N GLY A 159 -22.90 14.92 -8.46
CA GLY A 159 -21.48 15.19 -8.73
C GLY A 159 -20.71 15.85 -7.58
N PHE A 160 -21.35 16.12 -6.43
CA PHE A 160 -20.66 16.60 -5.25
C PHE A 160 -19.84 15.47 -4.59
N ALA A 161 -18.57 15.76 -4.31
CA ALA A 161 -17.60 14.86 -3.70
C ALA A 161 -17.35 15.21 -2.22
N TYR A 162 -17.29 14.19 -1.37
CA TYR A 162 -16.84 14.26 0.02
C TYR A 162 -15.56 13.45 0.21
N LEU A 163 -14.61 14.01 0.96
CA LEU A 163 -13.42 13.35 1.48
C LEU A 163 -13.71 12.81 2.89
N VAL A 164 -13.47 11.51 3.10
CA VAL A 164 -13.67 10.81 4.38
C VAL A 164 -12.36 10.29 4.96
N ASP A 165 -12.35 9.91 6.23
CA ASP A 165 -11.22 9.20 6.87
C ASP A 165 -9.88 9.96 6.97
N PHE A 166 -9.95 11.25 7.32
CA PHE A 166 -8.78 12.05 7.70
C PHE A 166 -7.95 11.43 8.84
N GLY A 167 -6.70 11.04 8.55
CA GLY A 167 -5.53 11.08 9.45
C GLY A 167 -5.44 10.09 10.62
N ILE A 168 -6.57 9.87 11.31
CA ILE A 168 -6.77 9.11 12.56
C ILE A 168 -6.24 7.66 12.48
N ALA A 169 -6.07 7.19 11.25
CA ALA A 169 -5.60 5.89 10.82
C ALA A 169 -4.12 5.57 11.10
N TYR A 170 -3.20 6.55 11.13
CA TYR A 170 -1.76 6.25 11.05
C TYR A 170 -0.98 6.58 12.32
N SER A 171 -0.69 5.56 13.12
CA SER A 171 0.56 5.55 13.90
C SER A 171 1.75 5.33 12.95
N GLN A 172 2.94 5.81 13.33
CA GLN A 172 4.20 5.49 12.64
C GLN A 172 4.57 3.99 12.73
N THR A 173 3.82 3.21 13.53
CA THR A 173 4.02 1.78 13.77
C THR A 173 3.07 0.85 12.99
N ASP A 174 2.07 1.38 12.26
CA ASP A 174 0.99 0.58 11.67
C ASP A 174 1.32 -0.01 10.28
N THR A 175 2.59 -0.28 10.00
CA THR A 175 3.02 -1.07 8.83
C THR A 175 2.76 -2.58 8.98
N LYS A 176 2.11 -3.01 10.06
CA LYS A 176 1.81 -4.42 10.39
C LYS A 176 0.32 -4.79 10.40
N ILE A 177 -0.41 -4.53 9.31
CA ILE A 177 -1.64 -5.30 9.00
C ILE A 177 -1.63 -5.71 7.53
N THR A 178 -1.03 -6.87 7.26
CA THR A 178 -1.21 -7.59 5.99
C THR A 178 -2.36 -8.60 6.13
N THR A 179 -3.58 -8.11 5.95
CA THR A 179 -4.73 -8.98 5.63
C THR A 179 -4.93 -8.96 4.12
N GLU A 180 -5.30 -10.11 3.55
CA GLU A 180 -5.27 -10.44 2.13
C GLU A 180 -5.88 -9.34 1.21
N GLY A 181 -5.19 -9.01 0.13
CA GLY A 181 -5.62 -8.07 -0.93
C GLY A 181 -5.67 -6.58 -0.55
N SER A 182 -6.10 -6.23 0.67
CA SER A 182 -6.40 -4.84 1.07
C SER A 182 -5.15 -3.94 1.15
N ALA A 183 -4.00 -4.49 1.56
CA ALA A 183 -2.76 -3.73 1.72
C ALA A 183 -2.27 -3.11 0.39
N VAL A 184 -2.28 -3.88 -0.71
CA VAL A 184 -1.81 -3.44 -2.03
C VAL A 184 -2.55 -2.18 -2.50
N GLY A 185 -3.86 -2.14 -2.28
CA GLY A 185 -4.72 -1.01 -2.70
C GLY A 185 -4.38 0.31 -2.00
N SER A 186 -3.89 0.28 -0.75
CA SER A 186 -3.52 1.51 -0.04
C SER A 186 -2.12 2.01 -0.41
N TYR A 187 -1.20 1.11 -0.77
CA TYR A 187 0.14 1.48 -1.23
C TYR A 187 0.15 2.16 -2.60
N ALA A 188 -0.84 1.92 -3.46
CA ALA A 188 -0.90 2.42 -4.84
C ALA A 188 -1.05 3.96 -5.00
N TYR A 189 -1.22 4.68 -3.90
CA TYR A 189 -1.30 6.15 -3.82
C TYR A 189 -0.29 6.73 -2.83
N MET A 190 0.58 5.89 -2.25
CA MET A 190 1.45 6.29 -1.14
C MET A 190 2.65 7.11 -1.62
N ALA A 191 2.87 8.27 -1.00
CA ALA A 191 3.98 9.14 -1.31
C ALA A 191 5.34 8.53 -0.89
N PRO A 192 6.44 8.74 -1.67
CA PRO A 192 7.76 8.16 -1.45
C PRO A 192 8.29 8.27 -0.02
N GLU A 193 8.16 9.45 0.59
CA GLU A 193 8.65 9.77 1.94
C GLU A 193 7.97 8.93 3.03
N ARG A 194 6.77 8.39 2.76
CA ARG A 194 6.01 7.56 3.71
C ARG A 194 6.56 6.15 3.87
N PHE A 195 7.48 5.73 3.00
CA PHE A 195 8.24 4.49 3.15
C PHE A 195 9.50 4.69 4.02
N GLY A 196 9.86 5.94 4.31
CA GLY A 196 10.96 6.28 5.21
C GLY A 196 10.52 6.52 6.65
N ILE A 197 11.45 7.04 7.46
CA ILE A 197 11.22 7.43 8.86
C ILE A 197 10.80 8.90 9.02
N GLU A 198 10.70 9.64 7.91
CA GLU A 198 10.33 11.06 7.93
C GLU A 198 8.85 11.25 8.26
N THR A 199 8.52 12.32 8.98
CA THR A 199 7.12 12.63 9.25
C THR A 199 6.49 13.22 7.97
N PRO A 200 5.44 12.59 7.39
CA PRO A 200 4.86 13.06 6.14
C PRO A 200 4.29 14.48 6.29
N THR A 201 4.53 15.33 5.28
CA THR A 201 4.01 16.69 5.22
C THR A 201 2.78 16.77 4.30
N ALA A 202 2.18 17.96 4.16
CA ALA A 202 1.10 18.22 3.19
C ALA A 202 1.44 17.79 1.75
N ALA A 203 2.72 17.78 1.38
CA ALA A 203 3.20 17.32 0.08
C ALA A 203 2.92 15.83 -0.20
N ALA A 204 2.71 15.01 0.84
CA ALA A 204 2.30 13.61 0.67
C ALA A 204 0.86 13.51 0.10
N ASP A 205 -0.06 14.35 0.57
CA ASP A 205 -1.43 14.39 0.05
C ASP A 205 -1.48 14.95 -1.37
N VAL A 206 -0.58 15.88 -1.74
CA VAL A 206 -0.39 16.34 -3.13
C VAL A 206 0.00 15.19 -4.06
N TYR A 207 0.92 14.33 -3.63
CA TYR A 207 1.34 13.15 -4.38
C TYR A 207 0.17 12.17 -4.55
N SER A 208 -0.51 11.83 -3.45
CA SER A 208 -1.64 10.91 -3.46
C SER A 208 -2.81 11.43 -4.33
N LEU A 209 -3.11 12.73 -4.30
CA LEU A 209 -4.10 13.35 -5.17
C LEU A 209 -3.67 13.31 -6.66
N ALA A 210 -2.39 13.46 -6.96
CA ALA A 210 -1.86 13.28 -8.32
C ALA A 210 -2.04 11.84 -8.82
N CYS A 211 -1.86 10.84 -7.94
CA CYS A 211 -2.16 9.44 -8.24
C CYS A 211 -3.66 9.20 -8.54
N VAL A 212 -4.55 9.83 -7.75
CA VAL A 212 -6.01 9.79 -7.99
C VAL A 212 -6.37 10.47 -9.32
N LEU A 213 -5.75 11.60 -9.67
CA LEU A 213 -5.95 12.27 -10.97
C LEU A 213 -5.52 11.36 -12.13
N TYR A 214 -4.34 10.74 -12.05
CA TYR A 214 -3.87 9.80 -13.07
C TYR A 214 -4.87 8.64 -13.27
N GLN A 215 -5.30 7.99 -12.19
CA GLN A 215 -6.24 6.88 -12.30
C GLN A 215 -7.61 7.33 -12.81
N SER A 216 -8.11 8.48 -12.37
CA SER A 216 -9.38 9.02 -12.87
C SER A 216 -9.36 9.27 -14.38
N LEU A 217 -8.21 9.64 -14.94
CA LEU A 217 -8.04 9.90 -16.37
C LEU A 217 -7.82 8.63 -17.22
N THR A 218 -7.10 7.63 -16.67
CA THR A 218 -6.64 6.44 -17.42
C THR A 218 -7.38 5.15 -17.09
N GLY A 219 -8.01 5.08 -15.91
CA GLY A 219 -8.66 3.90 -15.34
C GLY A 219 -7.73 2.92 -14.63
N THR A 220 -6.42 3.18 -14.60
CA THR A 220 -5.41 2.30 -13.99
C THR A 220 -4.58 3.04 -12.95
N THR A 221 -4.09 2.34 -11.92
CA THR A 221 -3.19 2.95 -10.94
C THR A 221 -1.89 3.42 -11.61
N PRO A 222 -1.20 4.46 -11.08
CA PRO A 222 0.03 4.97 -11.69
C PRO A 222 1.10 3.91 -11.90
N PHE A 223 1.23 3.01 -10.93
CA PHE A 223 2.06 1.82 -11.03
C PHE A 223 1.14 0.61 -10.86
N ASN A 224 0.90 -0.11 -11.94
CA ASN A 224 0.04 -1.29 -11.94
C ASN A 224 0.90 -2.54 -11.77
N THR A 225 1.00 -3.04 -10.54
CA THR A 225 1.72 -4.28 -10.21
C THR A 225 1.07 -4.97 -9.01
N THR A 226 1.15 -6.29 -9.00
CA THR A 226 0.63 -7.14 -7.92
C THR A 226 1.63 -7.37 -6.78
N SER A 227 2.92 -7.05 -6.99
CA SER A 227 3.95 -7.12 -5.96
C SER A 227 4.04 -5.80 -5.18
N ILE A 228 3.87 -5.86 -3.86
CA ILE A 228 4.03 -4.68 -2.99
C ILE A 228 5.45 -4.12 -3.11
N GLU A 229 6.48 -4.97 -3.15
CA GLU A 229 7.88 -4.53 -3.28
C GLU A 229 8.12 -3.76 -4.59
N HIS A 230 7.56 -4.25 -5.71
CA HIS A 230 7.64 -3.55 -6.99
C HIS A 230 6.84 -2.25 -6.97
N LEU A 231 5.70 -2.21 -6.27
CA LEU A 231 4.87 -1.02 -6.12
C LEU A 231 5.61 0.07 -5.33
N VAL A 232 6.18 -0.29 -4.18
CA VAL A 232 7.03 0.59 -3.35
C VAL A 232 8.24 1.08 -4.15
N ASN A 233 8.97 0.18 -4.81
CA ASN A 233 10.10 0.56 -5.66
C ASN A 233 9.68 1.50 -6.81
N SER A 234 8.49 1.33 -7.38
CA SER A 234 7.98 2.23 -8.42
C SER A 234 7.62 3.61 -7.86
N HIS A 235 6.98 3.66 -6.69
CA HIS A 235 6.71 4.91 -5.99
C HIS A 235 8.00 5.64 -5.61
N LEU A 236 9.06 4.94 -5.16
CA LEU A 236 10.37 5.52 -4.88
C LEU A 236 11.12 5.97 -6.14
N ASN A 237 11.29 5.08 -7.13
CA ASN A 237 12.34 5.20 -8.15
C ASN A 237 11.83 5.34 -9.59
N ALA A 238 10.70 4.73 -9.97
CA ALA A 238 10.21 4.77 -11.35
C ALA A 238 9.69 6.17 -11.73
N PRO A 239 9.94 6.69 -12.94
CA PRO A 239 9.42 8.00 -13.34
C PRO A 239 7.88 8.01 -13.28
N PRO A 240 7.24 9.13 -12.88
CA PRO A 240 5.79 9.26 -12.95
C PRO A 240 5.26 8.93 -14.35
N PRO A 241 4.17 8.14 -14.45
CA PRO A 241 3.57 7.78 -15.72
C PRO A 241 2.90 8.98 -16.38
N ARG A 242 2.85 8.96 -17.71
CA ARG A 242 2.22 9.99 -18.54
C ARG A 242 0.80 9.57 -18.92
N PRO A 243 -0.27 10.26 -18.47
CA PRO A 243 -1.64 9.97 -18.89
C PRO A 243 -1.83 9.83 -20.41
N THR A 244 -1.14 10.65 -21.22
CA THR A 244 -1.30 10.61 -22.68
C THR A 244 -0.79 9.32 -23.33
N LEU A 245 0.13 8.58 -22.69
CA LEU A 245 0.59 7.29 -23.21
C LEU A 245 -0.46 6.19 -23.01
N ALA A 246 -1.27 6.28 -21.96
CA ALA A 246 -2.40 5.37 -21.73
C ALA A 246 -3.66 5.81 -22.51
N VAL A 247 -3.87 7.13 -22.65
CA VAL A 247 -5.02 7.72 -23.34
C VAL A 247 -4.56 8.88 -24.25
N PRO A 248 -4.22 8.62 -25.53
CA PRO A 248 -3.68 9.63 -26.44
C PRO A 248 -4.58 10.84 -26.74
N SER A 249 -5.87 10.76 -26.42
CA SER A 249 -6.82 11.88 -26.58
C SER A 249 -6.83 12.89 -25.42
N LEU A 250 -5.97 12.71 -24.41
CA LEU A 250 -5.85 13.65 -23.29
C LEU A 250 -5.03 14.91 -23.67
N PRO A 251 -5.37 16.09 -23.12
CA PRO A 251 -4.53 17.29 -23.25
C PRO A 251 -3.10 17.05 -22.74
N GLN A 252 -2.08 17.38 -23.55
CA GLN A 252 -0.67 17.11 -23.23
C GLN A 252 -0.20 17.77 -21.93
N GLY A 253 -0.81 18.90 -21.51
CA GLY A 253 -0.48 19.55 -20.24
C GLY A 253 -0.69 18.66 -19.01
N LEU A 254 -1.60 17.68 -19.08
CA LEU A 254 -1.86 16.76 -17.97
C LEU A 254 -0.66 15.86 -17.64
N ASP A 255 0.22 15.58 -18.61
CA ASP A 255 1.46 14.83 -18.36
C ASP A 255 2.40 15.56 -17.39
N ALA A 256 2.62 16.86 -17.63
CA ALA A 256 3.49 17.67 -16.78
C ALA A 256 2.90 17.85 -15.37
N ILE A 257 1.57 17.89 -15.26
CA ILE A 257 0.85 18.07 -13.99
C ILE A 257 0.93 16.79 -13.14
N VAL A 258 0.69 15.62 -13.73
CA VAL A 258 0.90 14.35 -13.03
C VAL A 258 2.38 14.16 -12.68
N ALA A 259 3.30 14.44 -13.59
CA ALA A 259 4.73 14.31 -13.34
C ALA A 259 5.23 15.20 -12.20
N ARG A 260 4.75 16.45 -12.12
CA ARG A 260 5.08 17.36 -11.02
C ARG A 260 4.38 16.98 -9.71
N GLY A 261 3.10 16.63 -9.75
CA GLY A 261 2.37 16.19 -8.56
C GLY A 261 3.00 14.94 -7.93
N MET A 262 3.45 14.00 -8.77
CA MET A 262 4.14 12.77 -8.37
C MET A 262 5.68 12.89 -8.31
N ALA A 263 6.25 14.09 -8.24
CA ALA A 263 7.71 14.26 -8.13
C ALA A 263 8.22 13.53 -6.87
N LYS A 264 9.38 12.86 -6.98
CA LYS A 264 9.88 11.99 -5.89
C LYS A 264 10.22 12.78 -4.65
N ASP A 265 11.06 13.79 -4.82
CA ASP A 265 11.33 14.82 -3.82
C ASP A 265 10.07 15.70 -3.58
N PRO A 266 9.57 15.78 -2.33
CA PRO A 266 8.46 16.66 -1.95
C PRO A 266 8.64 18.12 -2.36
N ALA A 267 9.86 18.67 -2.35
CA ALA A 267 10.14 20.07 -2.66
C ALA A 267 9.87 20.43 -4.14
N HIS A 268 9.90 19.43 -5.03
CA HIS A 268 9.63 19.61 -6.46
C HIS A 268 8.13 19.54 -6.82
N ARG A 269 7.25 19.21 -5.86
CA ARG A 269 5.81 19.07 -6.10
C ARG A 269 5.10 20.43 -6.25
N TYR A 270 3.77 20.40 -6.27
CA TYR A 270 2.96 21.62 -6.11
C TYR A 270 2.94 22.04 -4.64
N PRO A 271 2.94 23.36 -4.34
CA PRO A 271 2.99 23.85 -2.96
C PRO A 271 1.70 23.57 -2.17
N THR A 272 0.56 23.41 -2.85
CA THR A 272 -0.72 22.99 -2.26
C THR A 272 -1.46 22.05 -3.22
N THR A 273 -2.49 21.37 -2.73
CA THR A 273 -3.34 20.53 -3.57
C THR A 273 -4.24 21.37 -4.49
N GLY A 274 -4.69 22.53 -4.02
CA GLY A 274 -5.41 23.53 -4.83
C GLY A 274 -4.58 24.07 -6.00
N ALA A 275 -3.26 24.21 -5.83
CA ALA A 275 -2.35 24.59 -6.91
C ALA A 275 -2.25 23.50 -8.00
N LEU A 276 -2.21 22.22 -7.62
CA LEU A 276 -2.28 21.09 -8.57
C LEU A 276 -3.61 21.12 -9.33
N ALA A 277 -4.74 21.23 -8.63
CA ALA A 277 -6.07 21.23 -9.24
C ALA A 277 -6.29 22.44 -10.17
N LEU A 278 -5.77 23.63 -9.82
CA LEU A 278 -5.83 24.81 -10.67
C LEU A 278 -5.10 24.59 -12.01
N GLN A 279 -3.90 24.01 -11.98
CA GLN A 279 -3.17 23.67 -13.21
C GLN A 279 -3.90 22.61 -14.03
N ALA A 280 -4.50 21.61 -13.38
CA ALA A 280 -5.32 20.60 -14.06
C ALA A 280 -6.53 21.22 -14.77
N ARG A 281 -7.22 22.20 -14.16
CA ARG A 281 -8.31 22.95 -14.82
C ARG A 281 -7.80 23.75 -16.02
N GLN A 282 -6.70 24.48 -15.87
CA GLN A 282 -6.12 25.29 -16.95
C GLN A 282 -5.72 24.46 -18.18
N ALA A 283 -5.15 23.26 -17.96
CA ALA A 283 -4.77 22.35 -19.04
C ALA A 283 -5.95 21.83 -19.87
N LEU A 284 -7.17 21.80 -19.32
CA LEU A 284 -8.38 21.50 -20.10
C LEU A 284 -8.74 22.69 -20.99
N SER A 285 -8.81 23.90 -20.42
CA SER A 285 -9.19 25.13 -21.14
C SER A 285 -8.26 25.48 -22.31
N THR A 286 -6.98 25.13 -22.25
CA THR A 286 -6.03 25.37 -23.35
C THR A 286 -6.22 24.50 -24.59
N THR A 287 -7.16 23.55 -24.56
CA THR A 287 -7.39 22.61 -25.67
C THR A 287 -8.35 23.17 -26.74
N ASP A 288 -9.11 24.23 -26.42
CA ASP A 288 -10.17 24.79 -27.27
C ASP A 288 -9.70 25.80 -28.33
N THR A 289 -8.41 25.87 -28.69
CA THR A 289 -7.96 26.74 -29.81
C THR A 289 -6.74 26.23 -30.57
N PRO A 290 -6.95 25.47 -31.66
CA PRO A 290 -5.99 25.38 -32.76
C PRO A 290 -6.13 26.62 -33.67
N GLY A 291 -5.28 27.63 -33.43
CA GLY A 291 -4.98 28.68 -34.41
C GLY A 291 -5.81 29.96 -34.37
N ALA A 292 -5.34 30.94 -33.59
CA ALA A 292 -5.52 32.37 -33.88
C ALA A 292 -4.39 33.19 -33.25
N ALA A 293 -3.29 33.39 -33.97
CA ALA A 293 -2.33 34.43 -33.63
C ALA A 293 -2.90 35.77 -34.09
N GLY A 294 -3.26 36.64 -33.14
CA GLY A 294 -3.84 37.96 -33.41
C GLY A 294 -4.08 38.68 -32.08
N GLY A 295 -3.09 39.46 -31.64
CA GLY A 295 -3.11 40.06 -30.32
C GLY A 295 -4.11 41.22 -30.19
N LEU A 296 -4.59 41.46 -28.97
CA LEU A 296 -5.15 42.72 -28.49
C LEU A 296 -4.95 42.81 -26.96
N HIS A 297 -4.83 44.04 -26.48
CA HIS A 297 -4.28 44.48 -25.20
C HIS A 297 -4.97 43.92 -23.93
N PRO A 298 -4.28 43.87 -22.77
CA PRO A 298 -4.89 43.48 -21.51
C PRO A 298 -5.80 44.60 -20.95
N THR A 299 -7.10 44.35 -20.91
CA THR A 299 -8.04 45.17 -20.14
C THR A 299 -7.89 44.87 -18.65
N ILE A 300 -7.54 45.89 -17.86
CA ILE A 300 -7.49 45.79 -16.40
C ILE A 300 -8.94 45.67 -15.87
N VAL A 301 -9.28 44.49 -15.36
CA VAL A 301 -10.54 44.27 -14.63
C VAL A 301 -10.26 44.41 -13.14
N GLY A 302 -10.94 45.37 -12.50
CA GLY A 302 -10.84 45.59 -11.06
C GLY A 302 -11.44 44.44 -10.22
N PRO A 303 -11.15 44.39 -8.90
CA PRO A 303 -11.62 43.31 -8.05
C PRO A 303 -13.16 43.32 -7.90
N PRO A 304 -13.81 42.15 -7.82
CA PRO A 304 -15.25 42.08 -7.63
C PRO A 304 -15.65 42.59 -6.24
N ILE A 305 -16.65 43.46 -6.19
CA ILE A 305 -17.30 43.86 -4.94
C ILE A 305 -18.23 42.73 -4.51
N TYR A 306 -17.94 42.10 -3.37
CA TYR A 306 -18.87 41.18 -2.73
C TYR A 306 -19.94 41.95 -1.96
N THR A 307 -21.15 42.06 -2.53
CA THR A 307 -22.33 42.51 -1.78
C THR A 307 -22.79 41.40 -0.84
N THR A 308 -22.62 41.62 0.46
CA THR A 308 -23.14 40.73 1.52
C THR A 308 -24.67 40.83 1.58
N VAL A 309 -25.36 39.89 0.96
CA VAL A 309 -26.82 39.72 1.13
C VAL A 309 -27.07 38.87 2.37
N ASN A 310 -27.64 39.48 3.40
CA ASN A 310 -28.04 38.84 4.65
C ASN A 310 -29.39 38.11 4.47
N PRO A 311 -29.50 36.78 4.67
CA PRO A 311 -30.76 36.08 4.50
C PRO A 311 -31.67 36.26 5.73
N ALA A 312 -32.53 37.28 5.68
CA ALA A 312 -33.64 37.42 6.61
C ALA A 312 -34.75 36.40 6.30
N HIS A 313 -35.34 35.85 7.37
CA HIS A 313 -36.42 34.86 7.40
C HIS A 313 -37.40 34.85 6.19
N GLY A 314 -37.40 33.75 5.44
CA GLY A 314 -38.42 33.41 4.46
C GLY A 314 -39.10 32.09 4.80
N ASN A 315 -40.42 32.11 5.01
CA ASN A 315 -41.21 30.91 5.32
C ASN A 315 -41.35 30.01 4.08
N TYR A 316 -40.86 28.78 4.14
CA TYR A 316 -41.07 27.79 3.08
C TYR A 316 -42.43 27.11 3.21
N THR A 317 -43.42 27.58 2.44
CA THR A 317 -44.64 26.82 2.19
C THR A 317 -44.35 25.64 1.26
N HIS A 318 -44.65 24.42 1.72
CA HIS A 318 -44.55 23.21 0.90
C HIS A 318 -45.49 23.29 -0.32
N ILE A 319 -44.94 23.41 -1.53
CA ILE A 319 -45.66 23.09 -2.77
C ILE A 319 -45.25 21.69 -3.22
N ALA A 320 -46.04 20.70 -2.83
CA ALA A 320 -45.84 19.31 -3.23
C ALA A 320 -46.35 19.07 -4.66
N THR A 321 -45.45 19.12 -5.65
CA THR A 321 -45.75 18.78 -7.04
C THR A 321 -45.82 17.26 -7.24
N LYS A 322 -47.03 16.68 -7.05
CA LYS A 322 -47.32 15.27 -7.36
C LYS A 322 -47.26 15.01 -8.87
N THR A 323 -46.10 14.66 -9.42
CA THR A 323 -45.99 14.10 -10.77
C THR A 323 -46.48 12.65 -10.80
N LYS A 324 -47.74 12.44 -11.17
CA LYS A 324 -48.27 11.12 -11.54
C LYS A 324 -47.47 10.56 -12.72
N ARG A 325 -46.71 9.48 -12.51
CA ARG A 325 -46.06 8.72 -13.58
C ARG A 325 -46.90 7.47 -13.86
N ASN A 326 -47.60 7.47 -14.99
CA ASN A 326 -48.52 6.39 -15.37
C ASN A 326 -47.76 5.06 -15.53
N ARG A 327 -48.27 4.00 -14.89
CA ARG A 327 -47.89 2.61 -15.16
C ARG A 327 -48.93 1.99 -16.09
N ALA A 328 -48.51 1.59 -17.28
CA ALA A 328 -49.20 0.61 -18.11
C ALA A 328 -48.29 -0.63 -18.24
N PRO A 329 -48.83 -1.86 -18.15
CA PRO A 329 -48.01 -3.06 -18.15
C PRO A 329 -47.69 -3.51 -19.59
N ILE A 330 -46.46 -3.94 -19.82
CA ILE A 330 -46.12 -4.82 -20.94
C ILE A 330 -45.68 -6.16 -20.33
N ALA A 331 -46.57 -7.14 -20.40
CA ALA A 331 -46.24 -8.53 -20.18
C ALA A 331 -46.00 -9.20 -21.54
N ILE A 332 -44.85 -9.85 -21.70
CA ILE A 332 -44.55 -10.92 -22.68
C ILE A 332 -43.21 -11.54 -22.24
N GLY A 333 -43.08 -12.88 -22.29
CA GLY A 333 -41.76 -13.51 -22.48
C GLY A 333 -41.03 -14.10 -21.26
N ALA A 334 -41.71 -14.60 -20.23
CA ALA A 334 -41.07 -15.43 -19.21
C ALA A 334 -40.84 -16.89 -19.70
N ALA A 335 -39.86 -17.08 -20.59
CA ALA A 335 -39.31 -18.39 -20.96
C ALA A 335 -38.01 -18.23 -21.77
N GLY A 336 -36.81 -18.47 -21.19
CA GLY A 336 -35.60 -18.42 -22.02
C GLY A 336 -34.18 -18.34 -21.44
N VAL A 337 -33.92 -18.43 -20.12
CA VAL A 337 -32.51 -18.57 -19.62
C VAL A 337 -32.37 -19.60 -18.47
N ALA A 338 -33.22 -20.62 -18.45
CA ALA A 338 -33.11 -21.76 -17.51
C ALA A 338 -32.70 -23.07 -18.23
N LEU A 339 -32.25 -22.98 -19.49
CA LEU A 339 -32.06 -24.13 -20.39
C LEU A 339 -30.69 -24.12 -21.12
N VAL A 340 -29.67 -23.50 -20.52
CA VAL A 340 -28.28 -23.47 -21.04
C VAL A 340 -27.26 -24.06 -20.07
N LEU A 341 -27.63 -24.30 -18.80
CA LEU A 341 -26.74 -24.93 -17.78
C LEU A 341 -27.07 -26.42 -17.51
N ALA A 342 -27.85 -27.07 -18.39
CA ALA A 342 -28.23 -28.48 -18.26
C ALA A 342 -27.94 -29.32 -19.54
N ALA A 343 -27.23 -28.75 -20.52
CA ALA A 343 -26.92 -29.41 -21.80
C ALA A 343 -25.46 -29.15 -22.21
N GLY A 344 -24.53 -29.72 -21.43
CA GLY A 344 -23.08 -29.57 -21.63
C GLY A 344 -22.25 -30.71 -21.05
N GLY A 345 -22.88 -31.86 -20.78
CA GLY A 345 -22.24 -33.07 -20.27
C GLY A 345 -22.68 -34.30 -21.06
N THR A 346 -21.69 -35.12 -21.43
CA THR A 346 -21.81 -36.53 -21.86
C THR A 346 -22.76 -36.89 -23.00
N ALA A 347 -22.28 -36.82 -24.24
CA ALA A 347 -22.54 -37.76 -25.35
C ALA A 347 -21.68 -37.39 -26.58
N VAL A 348 -21.16 -38.30 -27.42
CA VAL A 348 -21.06 -39.77 -27.34
C VAL A 348 -19.87 -40.22 -28.21
N TRP A 349 -19.24 -41.34 -27.85
CA TRP A 349 -18.20 -42.03 -28.64
C TRP A 349 -18.87 -43.09 -29.53
N VAL A 350 -18.32 -43.38 -30.73
CA VAL A 350 -18.82 -44.39 -31.74
C VAL A 350 -20.20 -44.03 -32.36
N THR A 351 -20.61 -44.35 -33.60
CA THR A 351 -20.18 -45.22 -34.74
C THR A 351 -20.37 -44.46 -36.07
N LEU A 352 -19.85 -44.80 -37.27
CA LEU A 352 -19.12 -45.95 -37.87
C LEU A 352 -17.82 -45.41 -38.56
N GLY A 353 -16.93 -46.15 -39.24
CA GLY A 353 -16.75 -47.60 -39.49
C GLY A 353 -16.27 -47.90 -40.93
N ASN A 354 -15.28 -48.80 -41.06
CA ASN A 354 -14.82 -49.49 -42.27
C ASN A 354 -13.88 -48.78 -43.28
N SER A 355 -12.58 -49.09 -43.23
CA SER A 355 -11.79 -49.65 -44.36
C SER A 355 -10.37 -50.06 -43.94
N GLY A 356 -9.80 -51.03 -44.67
CA GLY A 356 -8.55 -51.72 -44.36
C GLY A 356 -7.25 -51.06 -44.88
N PRO A 357 -6.15 -51.83 -44.96
CA PRO A 357 -4.80 -51.31 -44.68
C PRO A 357 -3.91 -51.10 -45.90
N GLU A 358 -2.92 -50.21 -45.77
CA GLU A 358 -1.68 -50.29 -46.55
C GLU A 358 -0.50 -49.59 -45.83
N SER A 359 0.72 -50.09 -46.06
CA SER A 359 2.00 -49.53 -45.60
C SER A 359 2.91 -49.27 -46.80
N PRO A 360 3.88 -48.36 -46.68
CA PRO A 360 5.29 -48.78 -46.81
C PRO A 360 6.15 -48.21 -45.67
N THR A 361 7.00 -48.97 -44.98
CA THR A 361 8.29 -49.60 -45.41
C THR A 361 9.50 -48.65 -45.33
N ALA A 362 10.29 -48.83 -44.25
CA ALA A 362 11.77 -48.86 -44.14
C ALA A 362 12.61 -47.62 -44.58
N VAL A 363 13.80 -47.31 -44.04
CA VAL A 363 15.02 -48.16 -43.91
C VAL A 363 15.86 -47.85 -42.65
N ALA A 364 16.49 -48.91 -42.13
CA ALA A 364 17.67 -49.08 -41.24
C ALA A 364 18.80 -48.02 -41.36
N ALA A 365 19.68 -47.72 -40.37
CA ALA A 365 20.33 -48.42 -39.22
C ALA A 365 21.73 -49.04 -39.52
N SER A 366 22.75 -48.67 -38.71
CA SER A 366 24.05 -49.34 -38.38
C SER A 366 25.03 -48.32 -37.74
N THR A 367 25.44 -48.37 -36.46
CA THR A 367 26.43 -49.24 -35.74
C THR A 367 27.92 -49.06 -36.07
N ALA A 368 28.74 -48.78 -35.05
CA ALA A 368 30.13 -49.26 -34.93
C ALA A 368 30.61 -49.27 -33.45
N THR A 369 31.40 -50.28 -33.08
CA THR A 369 31.92 -50.58 -31.72
C THR A 369 33.45 -50.47 -31.70
N SER A 370 34.07 -50.06 -30.58
CA SER A 370 35.47 -50.44 -30.26
C SER A 370 35.83 -50.31 -28.77
N ALA A 371 36.81 -51.10 -28.32
CA ALA A 371 37.39 -51.19 -26.97
C ALA A 371 38.82 -51.81 -27.07
N PRO A 372 39.60 -52.08 -25.99
CA PRO A 372 40.22 -51.10 -25.07
C PRO A 372 41.72 -51.39 -24.69
N ALA A 373 42.27 -50.61 -23.73
CA ALA A 373 43.45 -50.88 -22.85
C ALA A 373 44.89 -50.59 -23.40
N PRO A 374 45.97 -50.44 -22.56
CA PRO A 374 46.08 -50.66 -21.09
C PRO A 374 46.87 -49.65 -20.19
N ILE A 375 46.51 -49.63 -18.89
CA ILE A 375 47.33 -49.58 -17.63
C ILE A 375 48.51 -48.59 -17.45
N GLN A 376 48.45 -47.71 -16.42
CA GLN A 376 49.37 -47.68 -15.25
C GLN A 376 48.88 -46.78 -14.09
N ASP A 377 49.05 -47.26 -12.85
CA ASP A 377 48.74 -46.68 -11.52
C ASP A 377 50.10 -46.35 -10.80
N PRO A 378 50.22 -45.84 -9.53
CA PRO A 378 49.20 -45.66 -8.45
C PRO A 378 49.31 -44.33 -7.63
N VAL A 379 48.49 -44.16 -6.56
CA VAL A 379 48.92 -44.08 -5.12
C VAL A 379 47.78 -43.64 -4.15
N ARG A 380 47.45 -44.53 -3.19
CA ARG A 380 46.89 -44.35 -1.80
C ARG A 380 45.68 -43.42 -1.54
N THR A 381 44.46 -43.91 -1.23
CA THR A 381 43.92 -44.53 0.04
C THR A 381 43.71 -43.59 1.25
N PRO A 382 42.72 -43.81 2.16
CA PRO A 382 41.52 -44.67 2.08
C PRO A 382 40.19 -44.04 2.59
N LYS A 383 39.09 -44.77 2.32
CA LYS A 383 37.72 -44.64 2.88
C LYS A 383 37.66 -45.08 4.35
N LEU A 384 36.70 -44.54 5.13
CA LEU A 384 36.16 -45.21 6.33
C LEU A 384 34.64 -44.97 6.46
N GLU A 385 33.94 -45.97 6.96
CA GLU A 385 32.47 -46.06 7.07
C GLU A 385 31.93 -45.50 8.41
N PRO A 386 30.60 -45.24 8.52
CA PRO A 386 30.00 -44.62 9.70
C PRO A 386 29.54 -45.64 10.75
N LEU A 387 29.47 -45.20 12.02
CA LEU A 387 28.54 -45.57 13.12
C LEU A 387 29.08 -44.96 14.45
N PRO A 388 28.34 -44.90 15.58
CA PRO A 388 26.95 -45.30 15.79
C PRO A 388 26.03 -44.24 16.42
N THR A 389 24.73 -44.51 16.35
CA THR A 389 23.72 -43.91 17.23
C THR A 389 23.94 -44.33 18.68
N ALA A 390 24.05 -43.36 19.59
CA ALA A 390 23.85 -43.57 21.02
C ALA A 390 22.92 -42.47 21.54
N GLY A 391 21.71 -42.83 21.95
CA GLY A 391 20.77 -41.88 22.53
C GLY A 391 20.99 -41.74 24.03
N GLN A 392 20.90 -40.51 24.56
CA GLN A 392 20.61 -40.31 25.97
C GLN A 392 19.86 -39.00 26.24
N GLN A 393 18.64 -39.20 26.75
CA GLN A 393 17.94 -38.40 27.76
C GLN A 393 17.80 -36.88 27.57
N ALA A 394 16.53 -36.47 27.48
CA ALA A 394 16.12 -35.10 27.75
C ALA A 394 16.45 -34.71 29.21
N THR A 395 17.34 -33.74 29.38
CA THR A 395 17.48 -32.98 30.63
C THR A 395 16.89 -31.59 30.45
N THR A 396 15.65 -31.42 30.87
CA THR A 396 14.95 -30.14 30.99
C THR A 396 15.69 -29.22 31.97
N THR A 397 16.67 -28.45 31.47
CA THR A 397 17.32 -27.40 32.25
C THR A 397 16.63 -26.08 31.95
N THR A 398 15.67 -25.72 32.80
CA THR A 398 14.99 -24.42 32.77
C THR A 398 16.02 -23.31 33.01
N ARG A 399 16.57 -22.77 31.93
CA ARG A 399 17.35 -21.53 31.95
C ARG A 399 16.36 -20.36 31.95
N ALA A 400 16.46 -19.51 32.98
CA ALA A 400 15.60 -18.33 33.13
C ALA A 400 15.63 -17.44 31.86
N PRO A 401 14.51 -16.78 31.51
CA PRO A 401 14.45 -15.92 30.33
C PRO A 401 15.46 -14.78 30.47
N ASN A 402 16.44 -14.76 29.57
CA ASN A 402 17.44 -13.70 29.51
C ASN A 402 16.75 -12.40 29.06
N PRO A 403 16.93 -11.26 29.75
CA PRO A 403 16.14 -10.06 29.48
C PRO A 403 16.50 -9.42 28.14
N ALA A 404 15.46 -9.05 27.38
CA ALA A 404 15.54 -8.29 26.12
C ALA A 404 16.45 -8.88 25.03
N THR A 405 15.96 -9.90 24.31
CA THR A 405 16.47 -10.24 22.98
C THR A 405 16.28 -9.03 22.05
N LYS A 406 17.38 -8.38 21.65
CA LYS A 406 17.34 -7.32 20.64
C LYS A 406 16.83 -7.91 19.32
N ASN A 407 15.82 -7.29 18.72
CA ASN A 407 15.20 -7.74 17.47
C ASN A 407 16.27 -7.97 16.39
N GLY A 408 16.53 -9.22 15.99
CA GLY A 408 17.55 -9.55 14.98
C GLY A 408 18.80 -10.26 15.52
N ASP A 409 18.91 -10.57 16.80
CA ASP A 409 19.97 -11.48 17.25
C ASP A 409 19.75 -12.91 16.70
N LEU A 410 20.79 -13.49 16.10
CA LEU A 410 20.81 -14.85 15.54
C LEU A 410 21.07 -15.94 16.60
N GLY A 411 21.43 -15.58 17.84
CA GLY A 411 21.66 -16.54 18.92
C GLY A 411 22.93 -17.39 18.74
N VAL A 412 23.90 -16.90 17.97
CA VAL A 412 25.20 -17.54 17.72
C VAL A 412 26.16 -17.39 18.93
N SER A 413 27.40 -17.87 18.81
CA SER A 413 28.41 -17.87 19.89
C SER A 413 28.73 -16.51 20.53
N LYS A 414 28.39 -15.41 19.86
CA LYS A 414 28.50 -14.03 20.36
C LYS A 414 27.11 -13.36 20.23
N PRO A 415 26.77 -12.37 21.05
CA PRO A 415 25.54 -11.59 20.88
C PRO A 415 25.68 -10.56 19.76
N ILE A 416 24.55 -10.12 19.20
CA ILE A 416 24.55 -9.09 18.14
C ILE A 416 25.02 -7.72 18.67
N THR A 417 25.82 -7.02 17.87
CA THR A 417 26.33 -5.70 18.20
C THR A 417 25.57 -4.60 17.44
N VAL A 418 25.40 -3.45 18.10
CA VAL A 418 24.80 -2.23 17.54
C VAL A 418 25.78 -1.09 17.80
N PRO A 419 26.77 -0.87 16.91
CA PRO A 419 27.77 0.17 17.11
C PRO A 419 27.20 1.57 16.89
N SER A 420 27.80 2.59 17.52
CA SER A 420 27.34 3.98 17.39
C SER A 420 27.86 4.65 16.12
N CYS A 421 26.99 5.39 15.43
CA CYS A 421 27.28 6.05 14.16
C CYS A 421 28.02 7.39 14.35
N LYS A 422 29.20 7.34 14.97
CA LYS A 422 30.02 8.50 15.37
C LYS A 422 31.33 8.63 14.58
N GLY A 423 31.38 8.10 13.35
CA GLY A 423 32.57 8.17 12.50
C GLY A 423 33.66 7.15 12.85
N THR A 424 33.30 6.01 13.44
CA THR A 424 34.26 4.93 13.71
C THR A 424 34.45 4.08 12.45
N GLY A 425 35.70 3.91 12.02
CA GLY A 425 36.05 3.02 10.92
C GLY A 425 36.04 1.55 11.31
N ILE A 426 35.50 0.71 10.43
CA ILE A 426 35.47 -0.75 10.55
C ILE A 426 36.06 -1.41 9.29
N VAL A 427 36.54 -2.63 9.46
CA VAL A 427 36.83 -3.57 8.36
C VAL A 427 35.70 -4.58 8.30
N VAL A 428 34.98 -4.60 7.20
CA VAL A 428 33.99 -5.64 6.86
C VAL A 428 34.75 -6.86 6.35
N LEU A 429 34.50 -8.03 6.95
CA LEU A 429 35.21 -9.28 6.68
C LEU A 429 34.36 -10.26 5.86
N ALA A 430 33.06 -10.33 6.15
CA ALA A 430 32.12 -11.18 5.45
C ALA A 430 30.68 -10.66 5.60
N ASN A 431 29.80 -11.07 4.69
CA ASN A 431 28.37 -10.75 4.72
C ASN A 431 27.55 -12.01 4.47
N ALA A 432 26.53 -12.25 5.28
CA ALA A 432 25.52 -13.28 5.06
C ALA A 432 24.22 -12.60 4.58
N THR A 433 23.65 -13.08 3.47
CA THR A 433 22.46 -12.49 2.82
C THR A 433 21.30 -13.46 2.61
N ASP A 434 21.49 -14.76 2.83
CA ASP A 434 20.42 -15.75 2.71
C ASP A 434 19.74 -16.01 4.07
N PRO A 435 18.41 -15.76 4.19
CA PRO A 435 17.64 -16.06 5.40
C PRO A 435 17.68 -17.51 5.89
N ALA A 436 17.91 -18.48 5.00
CA ALA A 436 18.01 -19.89 5.36
C ALA A 436 19.31 -20.24 6.10
N THR A 437 20.37 -19.44 5.93
CA THR A 437 21.73 -19.75 6.38
C THR A 437 22.35 -18.72 7.31
N TYR A 438 21.71 -17.56 7.57
CA TYR A 438 22.27 -16.48 8.41
C TYR A 438 23.01 -16.95 9.67
N ALA A 439 22.39 -17.81 10.50
CA ALA A 439 22.98 -18.24 11.76
C ALA A 439 24.23 -19.12 11.56
N SER A 440 24.21 -20.04 10.58
CA SER A 440 25.35 -20.92 10.29
C SER A 440 26.48 -20.19 9.58
N GLU A 441 26.17 -19.32 8.60
CA GLU A 441 27.17 -18.48 7.93
C GLU A 441 27.86 -17.53 8.91
N ILE A 442 27.09 -16.78 9.71
CA ILE A 442 27.67 -15.86 10.69
C ILE A 442 28.48 -16.61 11.74
N GLN A 443 28.05 -17.78 12.23
CA GLN A 443 28.87 -18.60 13.12
C GLN A 443 30.20 -19.02 12.46
N ASN A 444 30.16 -19.55 11.23
CA ASN A 444 31.35 -19.94 10.48
C ASN A 444 32.32 -18.76 10.27
N TYR A 445 31.82 -17.58 9.94
CA TYR A 445 32.63 -16.37 9.81
C TYR A 445 33.20 -15.87 11.15
N LEU A 446 32.47 -15.97 12.26
CA LEU A 446 32.96 -15.60 13.59
C LEU A 446 34.10 -16.52 14.07
N ASP A 447 34.08 -17.80 13.67
CA ASP A 447 35.11 -18.79 13.94
C ASP A 447 36.34 -18.61 13.02
N ALA A 448 36.12 -18.35 11.73
CA ALA A 448 37.17 -18.04 10.76
C ALA A 448 37.91 -16.73 11.06
N PHE A 449 37.24 -15.75 11.69
CA PHE A 449 37.83 -14.47 12.08
C PHE A 449 37.79 -14.23 13.60
N PRO A 450 38.71 -14.82 14.38
CA PRO A 450 38.81 -14.59 15.82
C PRO A 450 38.83 -13.10 16.20
N GLY A 451 38.17 -12.73 17.30
CA GLY A 451 38.03 -11.34 17.75
C GLY A 451 37.08 -10.45 16.93
N SER A 452 36.47 -10.96 15.84
CA SER A 452 35.42 -10.24 15.11
C SER A 452 34.11 -10.11 15.90
N LYS A 453 33.30 -9.14 15.49
CA LYS A 453 31.92 -8.87 15.93
C LYS A 453 30.98 -9.08 14.74
N TYR A 454 29.66 -9.19 14.97
CA TYR A 454 28.67 -9.07 13.91
C TYR A 454 27.56 -8.08 14.26
N LEU A 455 26.97 -7.51 13.23
CA LEU A 455 25.81 -6.62 13.28
C LEU A 455 24.84 -6.99 12.17
N ARG A 456 23.66 -6.39 12.20
CA ARG A 456 22.68 -6.40 11.11
C ARG A 456 22.58 -4.98 10.55
N THR A 457 22.72 -4.81 9.23
CA THR A 457 23.04 -3.49 8.65
C THR A 457 21.88 -2.51 8.63
N ASP A 458 20.66 -2.97 8.36
CA ASP A 458 19.38 -2.23 8.45
C ASP A 458 19.00 -1.78 9.89
N GLN A 459 19.74 -2.25 10.89
CA GLN A 459 19.58 -1.90 12.31
C GLN A 459 20.82 -1.22 12.90
N SER A 460 21.77 -0.84 12.05
CA SER A 460 23.01 -0.18 12.44
C SER A 460 23.10 1.20 11.78
N CYS A 461 24.23 1.56 11.18
CA CYS A 461 24.46 2.89 10.65
C CYS A 461 24.00 3.03 9.19
N PRO A 462 23.38 4.16 8.80
CA PRO A 462 22.99 4.43 7.42
C PRO A 462 24.13 4.29 6.41
N SER A 463 25.38 4.54 6.82
CA SER A 463 26.57 4.35 6.00
C SER A 463 26.87 2.90 5.59
N LEU A 464 26.15 1.92 6.13
CA LEU A 464 26.18 0.52 5.70
C LEU A 464 25.05 0.24 4.70
N ARG A 465 25.27 -0.72 3.80
CA ARG A 465 24.24 -1.18 2.88
C ARG A 465 23.09 -1.83 3.65
N GLN A 466 21.91 -1.23 3.63
CA GLN A 466 20.78 -1.63 4.49
C GLN A 466 20.22 -3.02 4.14
N VAL A 467 20.00 -3.32 2.85
CA VAL A 467 19.52 -4.62 2.36
C VAL A 467 20.33 -5.10 1.16
N SER A 468 20.33 -6.41 0.90
CA SER A 468 20.98 -7.05 -0.24
C SER A 468 20.33 -6.64 -1.58
N ASP A 469 20.89 -7.09 -2.71
CA ASP A 469 20.28 -6.86 -4.03
C ASP A 469 18.92 -7.58 -4.19
N SER A 470 18.68 -8.63 -3.41
CA SER A 470 17.42 -9.38 -3.33
C SER A 470 16.50 -8.89 -2.20
N GLY A 471 16.76 -7.72 -1.60
CA GLY A 471 15.92 -7.11 -0.55
C GLY A 471 16.00 -7.79 0.82
N THR A 472 16.82 -8.83 0.98
CA THR A 472 17.04 -9.52 2.25
C THR A 472 17.94 -8.71 3.19
N ALA A 473 17.83 -8.94 4.50
CA ALA A 473 18.73 -8.33 5.48
C ALA A 473 20.18 -8.76 5.24
N ILE A 474 21.14 -7.90 5.58
CA ILE A 474 22.56 -8.25 5.57
C ILE A 474 23.04 -8.36 7.02
N TYR A 475 23.59 -9.52 7.38
CA TYR A 475 24.40 -9.66 8.57
C TYR A 475 25.87 -9.55 8.20
N THR A 476 26.61 -8.69 8.89
CA THR A 476 27.98 -8.36 8.55
C THR A 476 28.90 -8.73 9.70
N VAL A 477 29.93 -9.55 9.42
CA VAL A 477 31.04 -9.79 10.34
C VAL A 477 32.12 -8.74 10.10
N TYR A 478 32.58 -8.11 11.18
CA TYR A 478 33.48 -6.96 11.10
C TYR A 478 34.48 -6.90 12.27
N ARG A 479 35.50 -6.05 12.12
CA ARG A 479 36.39 -5.59 13.20
C ARG A 479 36.41 -4.07 13.25
N GLU A 480 36.51 -3.51 14.45
CA GLU A 480 36.77 -2.07 14.63
C GLU A 480 38.22 -1.75 14.26
N SER A 481 38.41 -0.72 13.45
CA SER A 481 39.73 -0.22 13.05
C SER A 481 40.03 1.15 13.67
N GLY A 482 39.04 2.04 13.79
CA GLY A 482 39.20 3.35 14.43
C GLY A 482 39.08 4.52 13.45
N ASN A 483 39.59 5.69 13.83
CA ASN A 483 39.08 6.96 13.31
C ASN A 483 39.93 7.61 12.20
N THR A 484 40.77 6.83 11.49
CA THR A 484 41.61 7.35 10.40
C THR A 484 41.64 6.40 9.21
N GLU A 485 41.51 6.95 8.00
CA GLU A 485 41.48 6.18 6.74
C GLU A 485 42.73 5.29 6.57
N SER A 486 43.91 5.83 6.88
CA SER A 486 45.18 5.10 6.83
C SER A 486 45.19 3.84 7.72
N LYS A 487 44.56 3.89 8.90
CA LYS A 487 44.48 2.73 9.79
C LYS A 487 43.49 1.69 9.27
N ILE A 488 42.33 2.13 8.77
CA ILE A 488 41.36 1.24 8.12
C ILE A 488 42.01 0.54 6.94
N CYS A 489 42.72 1.28 6.07
CA CYS A 489 43.42 0.69 4.94
C CYS A 489 44.53 -0.30 5.32
N LYS A 490 45.26 -0.05 6.41
CA LYS A 490 46.22 -1.03 6.94
C LYS A 490 45.52 -2.31 7.41
N ASP A 491 44.40 -2.18 8.11
CA ASP A 491 43.67 -3.30 8.68
C ASP A 491 42.88 -4.09 7.61
N VAL A 492 42.41 -3.44 6.53
CA VAL A 492 41.84 -4.08 5.33
C VAL A 492 42.89 -4.98 4.64
N ARG A 493 44.08 -4.44 4.35
CA ARG A 493 45.18 -5.20 3.73
C ARG A 493 45.65 -6.37 4.60
N ALA A 494 45.57 -6.22 5.92
CA ALA A 494 45.89 -7.29 6.87
C ALA A 494 44.80 -8.36 6.98
N ALA A 495 43.56 -8.05 6.61
CA ALA A 495 42.46 -9.02 6.52
C ALA A 495 42.49 -9.82 5.22
N GLY A 496 42.77 -9.16 4.08
CA GLY A 496 42.84 -9.79 2.77
C GLY A 496 41.49 -10.29 2.23
N GLY A 497 41.54 -11.01 1.10
CA GLY A 497 40.33 -11.49 0.42
C GLY A 497 39.42 -10.34 -0.02
N ASP A 498 38.10 -10.54 0.11
CA ASP A 498 37.07 -9.54 -0.25
C ASP A 498 36.78 -8.51 0.87
N ALA A 499 37.68 -8.39 1.86
CA ALA A 499 37.51 -7.44 2.96
C ALA A 499 37.58 -5.98 2.48
N TYR A 500 36.78 -5.10 3.07
CA TYR A 500 36.75 -3.68 2.71
C TYR A 500 36.48 -2.77 3.92
N GLY A 501 36.93 -1.53 3.83
CA GLY A 501 36.72 -0.53 4.88
C GLY A 501 35.38 0.18 4.76
N LYS A 502 34.79 0.52 5.91
CA LYS A 502 33.57 1.32 6.03
C LYS A 502 33.67 2.28 7.20
N TRP A 503 33.09 3.46 7.05
CA TRP A 503 32.78 4.35 8.17
C TRP A 503 31.42 3.99 8.78
N LEU A 504 31.29 4.10 10.10
CA LEU A 504 30.03 4.01 10.82
C LEU A 504 29.54 5.41 11.19
N ASP A 505 28.73 6.00 10.33
CA ASP A 505 28.18 7.34 10.44
C ASP A 505 26.80 7.44 9.75
N THR A 506 26.25 8.65 9.64
CA THR A 506 24.91 8.91 9.06
C THR A 506 24.95 9.68 7.73
N THR A 507 26.12 9.82 7.12
CA THR A 507 26.39 10.78 6.02
C THR A 507 27.15 10.18 4.83
N THR A 508 27.97 9.16 5.07
CA THR A 508 28.72 8.42 4.04
C THR A 508 27.76 7.54 3.25
N ASP A 509 27.88 7.56 1.92
CA ASP A 509 26.99 6.81 1.05
C ASP A 509 27.07 5.27 1.30
N PRO A 510 25.93 4.56 1.38
CA PRO A 510 25.88 3.11 1.63
C PRO A 510 26.66 2.25 0.63
N SER A 511 26.83 2.71 -0.61
CA SER A 511 27.61 2.05 -1.66
C SER A 511 29.12 2.29 -1.54
N THR A 512 29.56 3.38 -0.90
CA THR A 512 30.98 3.76 -0.80
C THR A 512 31.75 2.73 0.02
N ARG A 513 32.65 1.98 -0.62
CA ARG A 513 33.59 1.05 0.04
C ARG A 513 34.99 1.61 -0.03
N MET A 514 35.73 1.55 1.07
CA MET A 514 37.16 1.80 1.05
C MET A 514 37.88 0.52 0.60
N THR A 515 38.17 0.42 -0.69
CA THR A 515 39.04 -0.61 -1.26
C THR A 515 40.49 -0.15 -1.11
N CYS A 516 41.20 -0.75 -0.14
CA CYS A 516 42.55 -0.38 0.25
C CYS A 516 43.56 -1.48 -0.09
#